data_AF-A0A7S1S0Y1-F1
#
_entry.id   AF-A0A7S1S0Y1-F1
#
_cell.length_a   1.000
_cell.length_b   1.000
_cell.length_c   1.000
_cell.angle_alpha   90.00
_cell.angle_beta   90.00
_cell.angle_gamma   90.00
#
_symmetry.space_group_name_H-M   'P 1'
#
loop_
_entity.id
_entity.type
_entity.pdbx_description
1 polymer ?
#
loop_
_entity_poly.entity_id
_entity_poly.type
_entity_poly.pdbx_seq_one_letter_code
_entity_poly.pdbx_strand_id
1 'polypeptide(L)'
;GRGWAWFACSLLVLECTLAMTSELSGVAAVGELWGLSRDLSIIVAALVIVCVVLLCNYRQIEAVGVTLGLFELTFVVTMFAFHPSPASVFQGAFTFYGDAEYIKLIAANLGAVIMPWMIFFQQSAVVARGLTTEKDLAEERKETFAGSILTQLVMIGALVTLAAAHPRSINLHTVEDIADAIVPVLGPFWSKLLVSAAFIGGSLCAAFVVSLAASWSVCEAMALDVAHSLDEPPSKAPLFYGCFFAVIVLGVFVLLSGVSYVKLSVFIESLDGALVPFAVGFLFLLSTGEALPPEARVVGVHKYALGVIFGMCTVLALGTAVYGYFG
;
A
#
# COMPACT_ATOMS: atom_id res chain seq x y z
N GLY A 1 -21.60 15.71 3.56
CA GLY A 1 -22.76 15.83 2.64
C GLY A 1 -22.50 15.06 1.36
N ARG A 2 -23.54 14.73 0.56
CA ARG A 2 -23.42 13.84 -0.61
C ARG A 2 -22.35 14.23 -1.64
N GLY A 3 -22.16 15.52 -1.92
CA GLY A 3 -21.13 15.98 -2.87
C GLY A 3 -19.69 15.64 -2.45
N TRP A 4 -19.38 15.81 -1.16
CA TRP A 4 -18.07 15.45 -0.60
C TRP A 4 -17.83 13.94 -0.58
N ALA A 5 -18.88 13.15 -0.40
CA ALA A 5 -18.79 11.68 -0.46
C ALA A 5 -18.42 11.21 -1.88
N TRP A 6 -19.08 11.75 -2.91
CA TRP A 6 -18.76 11.43 -4.30
C TRP A 6 -17.37 11.93 -4.73
N PHE A 7 -16.96 13.11 -4.24
CA PHE A 7 -15.61 13.61 -4.48
C PHE A 7 -14.55 12.67 -3.89
N ALA A 8 -14.69 12.29 -2.62
CA ALA A 8 -13.77 11.36 -1.95
C ALA A 8 -13.76 9.97 -2.62
N CYS A 9 -14.93 9.43 -2.95
CA CYS A 9 -15.06 8.15 -3.65
C CYS A 9 -14.41 8.18 -5.05
N SER A 10 -14.65 9.23 -5.84
CA SER A 10 -14.08 9.32 -7.20
C SER A 10 -12.55 9.41 -7.15
N LEU A 11 -12.03 10.20 -6.20
CA LEU A 11 -10.60 10.33 -5.97
C LEU A 11 -9.98 8.98 -5.55
N LEU A 12 -10.62 8.28 -4.62
CA LEU A 12 -10.19 6.98 -4.14
C LEU A 12 -10.23 5.90 -5.25
N VAL A 13 -11.26 5.86 -6.09
CA VAL A 13 -11.34 4.90 -7.20
C VAL A 13 -10.23 5.16 -8.21
N LEU A 14 -9.93 6.43 -8.49
CA LEU A 14 -8.81 6.80 -9.36
C LEU A 14 -7.48 6.33 -8.76
N GLU A 15 -7.26 6.62 -7.48
CA GLU A 15 -6.08 6.20 -6.73
C GLU A 15 -5.93 4.68 -6.71
N CYS A 16 -6.98 3.94 -6.38
CA CYS A 16 -6.96 2.47 -6.41
C CYS A 16 -6.66 1.91 -7.81
N THR A 17 -7.13 2.56 -8.88
CA THR A 17 -6.82 2.15 -10.25
C THR A 17 -5.33 2.34 -10.56
N LEU A 18 -4.76 3.44 -10.10
CA LEU A 18 -3.33 3.71 -10.24
C LEU A 18 -2.50 2.75 -9.37
N ALA A 19 -2.84 2.59 -8.09
CA ALA A 19 -2.20 1.64 -7.18
C ALA A 19 -2.24 0.21 -7.74
N MET A 20 -3.37 -0.26 -8.26
CA MET A 20 -3.47 -1.56 -8.95
C MET A 20 -2.47 -1.71 -10.09
N THR A 21 -2.17 -0.62 -10.81
CA THR A 21 -1.13 -0.60 -11.84
C THR A 21 0.26 -0.80 -11.24
N SER A 22 0.57 -0.13 -10.12
CA SER A 22 1.82 -0.31 -9.37
C SER A 22 1.97 -1.76 -8.91
N GLU A 23 0.91 -2.36 -8.36
CA GLU A 23 0.96 -3.73 -7.84
C GLU A 23 1.16 -4.79 -8.93
N LEU A 24 0.40 -4.71 -10.02
CA LEU A 24 0.59 -5.62 -11.15
C LEU A 24 1.99 -5.50 -11.75
N SER A 25 2.60 -4.32 -11.64
CA SER A 25 3.95 -4.08 -12.12
C SER A 25 5.02 -4.77 -11.27
N GLY A 26 4.82 -4.87 -9.95
CA GLY A 26 5.70 -5.65 -9.07
C GLY A 26 5.71 -7.12 -9.45
N VAL A 27 4.54 -7.70 -9.71
CA VAL A 27 4.42 -9.10 -10.18
C VAL A 27 5.03 -9.28 -11.58
N ALA A 28 4.83 -8.32 -12.47
CA ALA A 28 5.41 -8.34 -13.82
C ALA A 28 6.94 -8.29 -13.80
N ALA A 29 7.52 -7.45 -12.93
CA ALA A 29 8.97 -7.34 -12.78
C ALA A 29 9.59 -8.63 -12.21
N VAL A 30 8.89 -9.33 -11.31
CA VAL A 30 9.30 -10.68 -10.90
C VAL A 30 9.19 -11.66 -12.06
N GLY A 31 8.14 -11.56 -12.89
CA GLY A 31 8.04 -12.35 -14.12
C GLY A 31 9.27 -12.20 -15.03
N GLU A 32 9.66 -10.96 -15.31
CA GLU A 32 10.85 -10.64 -16.11
C GLU A 32 12.13 -11.19 -15.48
N LEU A 33 12.26 -11.10 -14.14
CA LEU A 33 13.37 -11.69 -13.40
C LEU A 33 13.49 -13.20 -13.67
N TRP A 34 12.38 -13.93 -13.85
CA TRP A 34 12.37 -15.36 -14.20
C TRP A 34 12.37 -15.65 -15.71
N GLY A 35 12.51 -14.64 -16.56
CA GLY A 35 12.51 -14.77 -18.02
C GLY A 35 11.12 -14.97 -18.64
N LEU A 36 10.05 -14.66 -17.90
CA LEU A 36 8.69 -14.65 -18.42
C LEU A 36 8.41 -13.32 -19.13
N SER A 37 7.56 -13.36 -20.15
CA SER A 37 7.11 -12.13 -20.82
C SER A 37 6.23 -11.31 -19.87
N ARG A 38 6.46 -10.00 -19.85
CA ARG A 38 5.68 -9.01 -19.09
C ARG A 38 4.17 -9.22 -19.20
N ASP A 39 3.65 -9.26 -20.42
CA ASP A 39 2.22 -9.32 -20.68
C ASP A 39 1.58 -10.59 -20.07
N LEU A 40 2.29 -11.72 -20.16
CA LEU A 40 1.85 -12.98 -19.56
C LEU A 40 1.78 -12.85 -18.03
N SER A 41 2.80 -12.29 -17.40
CA SER A 41 2.84 -12.12 -15.94
C SER A 41 1.71 -11.21 -15.43
N ILE A 42 1.42 -10.12 -16.15
CA ILE A 42 0.31 -9.21 -15.83
C ILE A 42 -1.03 -9.93 -15.94
N ILE A 43 -1.27 -10.63 -17.05
CA ILE A 43 -2.53 -11.35 -17.29
C ILE A 43 -2.72 -12.45 -16.24
N VAL A 44 -1.68 -13.23 -15.95
CA VAL A 44 -1.73 -14.29 -14.93
C VAL A 44 -2.01 -13.71 -13.56
N ALA A 45 -1.35 -12.62 -13.17
CA ALA A 45 -1.59 -11.96 -11.89
C ALA A 45 -3.04 -11.48 -11.76
N ALA A 46 -3.56 -10.79 -12.79
CA ALA A 46 -4.94 -10.33 -12.82
C ALA A 46 -5.95 -11.49 -12.71
N LEU A 47 -5.70 -12.59 -13.43
CA LEU A 47 -6.54 -13.80 -13.36
C LEU A 47 -6.50 -14.44 -11.97
N VAL A 48 -5.33 -14.52 -11.33
CA VAL A 48 -5.18 -15.05 -9.97
C VAL A 48 -6.00 -14.21 -8.99
N ILE A 49 -5.89 -12.88 -9.06
CA ILE A 49 -6.63 -11.96 -8.18
C ILE A 49 -8.15 -12.16 -8.36
N VAL A 50 -8.60 -12.19 -9.61
CA VAL A 50 -10.02 -12.44 -9.96
C VAL A 50 -10.50 -13.79 -9.44
N CYS A 51 -9.74 -14.86 -9.67
CA CYS A 51 -10.11 -16.20 -9.25
C CYS A 51 -10.20 -16.30 -7.74
N VAL A 52 -9.23 -15.76 -7.00
CA VAL A 52 -9.26 -15.78 -5.54
C VAL A 52 -10.49 -15.04 -5.01
N VAL A 53 -10.81 -13.86 -5.54
CA VAL A 53 -11.96 -13.08 -5.07
C VAL A 53 -13.31 -13.72 -5.41
N LEU A 54 -13.40 -14.44 -6.53
CA LEU A 54 -14.63 -15.17 -6.90
C LEU A 54 -14.82 -16.48 -6.11
N LEU A 55 -13.73 -17.11 -5.67
CA LEU A 55 -13.76 -18.45 -5.08
C LEU A 55 -13.66 -18.44 -3.55
N CYS A 56 -13.14 -17.36 -2.97
CA CYS A 56 -12.87 -17.24 -1.54
C CYS A 56 -13.84 -16.27 -0.85
N ASN A 57 -14.13 -16.52 0.41
CA ASN A 57 -14.80 -15.56 1.28
C ASN A 57 -13.81 -14.55 1.89
N TYR A 58 -14.32 -13.53 2.58
CA TYR A 58 -13.47 -12.45 3.11
C TYR A 58 -12.37 -12.97 4.05
N ARG A 59 -12.71 -13.88 4.97
CA ARG A 59 -11.76 -14.46 5.91
C ARG A 59 -10.63 -15.23 5.23
N GLN A 60 -10.94 -15.91 4.13
CA GLN A 60 -9.94 -16.63 3.33
C GLN A 60 -9.01 -15.65 2.60
N ILE A 61 -9.54 -14.57 2.03
CA ILE A 61 -8.74 -13.55 1.37
C ILE A 61 -7.81 -12.85 2.35
N GLU A 62 -8.30 -12.51 3.55
CA GLU A 62 -7.49 -11.95 4.62
C GLU A 62 -6.35 -12.90 5.02
N ALA A 63 -6.64 -14.19 5.21
CA ALA A 63 -5.63 -15.20 5.52
C ALA A 63 -4.58 -15.35 4.40
N VAL A 64 -5.01 -15.30 3.13
CA VAL A 64 -4.12 -15.30 1.96
C VAL A 64 -3.26 -14.04 1.95
N GLY A 65 -3.84 -12.86 2.15
CA GLY A 65 -3.14 -11.58 2.21
C GLY A 65 -2.06 -11.55 3.29
N VAL A 66 -2.39 -11.99 4.51
CA VAL A 66 -1.43 -12.10 5.61
C VAL A 66 -0.31 -13.09 5.26
N THR A 67 -0.65 -14.26 4.72
CA THR A 67 0.35 -15.26 4.34
C THR A 67 1.30 -14.75 3.26
N LEU A 68 0.77 -14.02 2.28
CA LEU A 68 1.55 -13.37 1.22
C LEU A 68 2.44 -12.25 1.77
N GLY A 69 1.90 -11.39 2.65
CA GLY A 69 2.66 -10.32 3.30
C GLY A 69 3.81 -10.84 4.18
N LEU A 70 3.68 -12.03 4.77
CA LEU A 70 4.79 -12.65 5.53
C LEU A 70 6.05 -12.89 4.67
N PHE A 71 5.93 -13.01 3.34
CA PHE A 71 7.10 -13.12 2.49
C PHE A 71 7.96 -11.86 2.47
N GLU A 72 7.42 -10.70 2.81
CA GLU A 72 8.18 -9.45 2.90
C GLU A 72 9.15 -9.44 4.11
N LEU A 73 8.93 -10.32 5.10
CA LEU A 73 9.88 -10.53 6.21
C LEU A 73 11.24 -11.03 5.72
N THR A 74 11.32 -11.49 4.47
CA THR A 74 12.57 -11.65 3.74
C THR A 74 13.51 -10.48 3.98
N PHE A 75 13.04 -9.23 3.83
CA PHE A 75 13.90 -8.05 3.95
C PHE A 75 14.41 -7.81 5.37
N VAL A 76 13.65 -8.23 6.37
CA VAL A 76 14.09 -8.21 7.77
C VAL A 76 15.19 -9.25 7.98
N VAL A 77 15.02 -10.45 7.45
CA VAL A 77 16.02 -11.53 7.53
C VAL A 77 17.30 -11.13 6.80
N THR A 78 17.20 -10.59 5.57
CA THR A 78 18.36 -10.15 4.81
C THR A 78 19.09 -9.01 5.49
N MET A 79 18.37 -8.07 6.12
CA MET A 79 18.99 -6.97 6.86
C MET A 79 19.94 -7.51 7.93
N PHE A 80 19.52 -8.51 8.71
CA PHE A 80 20.39 -9.11 9.72
C PHE A 80 21.52 -9.93 9.12
N ALA A 81 21.29 -10.63 8.00
CA ALA A 81 22.30 -11.42 7.31
C ALA A 81 23.46 -10.57 6.75
N PHE A 82 23.19 -9.32 6.37
CA PHE A 82 24.20 -8.37 5.90
C PHE A 82 25.06 -7.75 7.03
N HIS A 83 24.74 -8.03 8.30
CA HIS A 83 25.46 -7.51 9.47
C HIS A 83 25.77 -6.00 9.40
N PRO A 84 24.76 -5.14 9.18
CA PRO A 84 24.98 -3.70 9.05
C PRO A 84 25.54 -3.13 10.36
N SER A 85 26.48 -2.19 10.25
CA SER A 85 26.99 -1.45 11.41
C SER A 85 25.85 -0.65 12.06
N PRO A 86 25.53 -0.88 13.35
CA PRO A 86 24.48 -0.13 14.03
C PRO A 86 24.74 1.38 14.03
N ALA A 87 26.01 1.78 14.09
CA ALA A 87 26.41 3.18 14.02
C ALA A 87 26.08 3.81 12.66
N SER A 88 26.28 3.07 11.56
CA SER A 88 25.96 3.54 10.21
C SER A 88 24.45 3.64 9.98
N VAL A 89 23.68 2.67 10.48
CA VAL A 89 22.21 2.72 10.43
C VAL A 89 21.70 3.93 11.21
N PHE A 90 22.21 4.14 12.43
CA PHE A 90 21.83 5.29 13.25
C PHE A 90 22.20 6.62 12.59
N GLN A 91 23.42 6.75 12.07
CA GLN A 91 23.85 7.97 11.37
C GLN A 91 23.00 8.22 10.11
N GLY A 92 22.70 7.17 9.34
CA GLY A 92 21.85 7.25 8.14
C GLY A 92 20.44 7.76 8.46
N ALA A 93 19.87 7.35 9.59
CA ALA A 93 18.54 7.80 10.03
C ALA A 93 18.43 9.32 10.26
N PHE A 94 19.55 10.01 10.48
CA PHE A 94 19.60 11.48 10.65
C PHE A 94 20.30 12.20 9.49
N THR A 95 20.73 11.48 8.46
CA THR A 95 21.40 12.07 7.31
C THR A 95 20.35 12.52 6.30
N PHE A 96 20.42 13.78 5.88
CA PHE A 96 19.52 14.36 4.89
C PHE A 96 20.32 14.94 3.73
N TYR A 97 19.97 14.54 2.51
CA TYR A 97 20.52 15.11 1.29
C TYR A 97 19.52 16.13 0.74
N GLY A 98 19.99 17.33 0.39
CA GLY A 98 19.12 18.43 -0.05
C GLY A 98 18.80 18.42 -1.54
N ASP A 99 19.14 17.36 -2.27
CA ASP A 99 18.91 17.28 -3.71
C ASP A 99 17.46 16.87 -4.04
N ALA A 100 16.98 17.30 -5.20
CA ALA A 100 15.60 17.12 -5.62
C ALA A 100 15.22 15.63 -5.79
N GLU A 101 16.16 14.78 -6.21
CA GLU A 101 15.92 13.34 -6.40
C GLU A 101 15.72 12.64 -5.05
N TYR A 102 16.58 12.91 -4.07
CA TYR A 102 16.43 12.40 -2.72
C TYR A 102 15.12 12.87 -2.07
N ILE A 103 14.75 14.15 -2.21
CA ILE A 103 13.49 14.67 -1.66
C ILE A 103 12.27 14.05 -2.35
N LYS A 104 12.34 13.79 -3.66
CA LYS A 104 11.30 13.05 -4.38
C LYS A 104 11.14 11.63 -3.86
N LEU A 105 12.24 10.93 -3.56
CA LEU A 105 12.19 9.58 -2.98
C LEU A 105 11.62 9.60 -1.54
N ILE A 106 11.89 10.65 -0.75
CA ILE A 106 11.23 10.83 0.54
C ILE A 106 9.72 11.01 0.35
N ALA A 107 9.29 11.84 -0.59
CA ALA A 107 7.88 12.07 -0.87
C ALA A 107 7.17 10.77 -1.25
N ALA A 108 7.77 10.00 -2.16
CA ALA A 108 7.26 8.70 -2.57
C ALA A 108 7.21 7.72 -1.37
N ASN A 109 8.27 7.65 -0.56
CA ASN A 109 8.29 6.78 0.62
C ASN A 109 7.22 7.17 1.66
N LEU A 110 6.93 8.46 1.83
CA LEU A 110 5.86 8.90 2.73
C LEU A 110 4.47 8.49 2.22
N GLY A 111 4.23 8.61 0.91
CA GLY A 111 2.97 8.19 0.30
C GLY A 111 2.77 6.67 0.37
N ALA A 112 3.82 5.89 0.11
CA ALA A 112 3.80 4.43 0.23
C ALA A 112 3.48 3.94 1.65
N VAL A 113 3.72 4.76 2.69
CA VAL A 113 3.40 4.41 4.08
C VAL A 113 1.98 4.82 4.47
N ILE A 114 1.51 5.97 3.99
CA ILE A 114 0.19 6.51 4.33
C ILE A 114 -0.63 6.59 3.05
N MET A 115 -1.08 5.44 2.59
CA MET A 115 -1.90 5.36 1.38
C MET A 115 -3.37 5.66 1.75
N PRO A 116 -4.01 6.67 1.15
CA PRO A 116 -5.41 6.98 1.41
C PRO A 116 -6.33 5.75 1.34
N TRP A 117 -6.17 4.90 0.32
CA TRP A 117 -6.99 3.71 0.16
C TRP A 117 -6.90 2.73 1.34
N MET A 118 -5.78 2.70 2.07
CA MET A 118 -5.62 1.85 3.25
C MET A 118 -6.56 2.27 4.39
N ILE A 119 -6.75 3.59 4.55
CA ILE A 119 -7.66 4.15 5.58
C ILE A 119 -9.11 3.76 5.26
N PHE A 120 -9.51 3.89 4.00
CA PHE A 120 -10.86 3.51 3.57
C PHE A 120 -11.08 2.00 3.66
N PHE A 121 -10.10 1.20 3.23
CA PHE A 121 -10.15 -0.25 3.39
C PHE A 121 -10.35 -0.64 4.85
N GLN A 122 -9.55 -0.07 5.76
CA GLN A 122 -9.63 -0.42 7.18
C GLN A 122 -11.01 -0.11 7.76
N GLN A 123 -11.61 1.03 7.39
CA GLN A 123 -12.97 1.37 7.82
C GLN A 123 -14.00 0.34 7.33
N SER A 124 -13.99 0.02 6.03
CA SER A 124 -14.93 -0.94 5.46
C SER A 124 -14.70 -2.36 5.97
N ALA A 125 -13.44 -2.75 6.21
CA ALA A 125 -13.06 -4.04 6.78
C ALA A 125 -13.60 -4.23 8.21
N VAL A 126 -13.55 -3.19 9.05
CA VAL A 126 -14.13 -3.21 10.41
C VAL A 126 -15.64 -3.45 10.35
N VAL A 127 -16.33 -2.81 9.40
CA VAL A 127 -17.77 -3.02 9.16
C VAL A 127 -18.05 -4.43 8.65
N ALA A 128 -17.25 -4.92 7.69
CA ALA A 128 -17.39 -6.26 7.12
C ALA A 128 -17.17 -7.37 8.16
N ARG A 129 -16.22 -7.18 9.10
CA ARG A 129 -15.96 -8.09 10.23
C ARG A 129 -17.03 -8.01 11.32
N GLY A 130 -17.95 -7.03 11.27
CA GLY A 130 -19.04 -6.88 12.24
C GLY A 130 -18.57 -6.46 13.64
N LEU A 131 -17.44 -5.76 13.73
CA LEU A 131 -16.82 -5.36 14.99
C LEU A 131 -17.60 -4.17 15.58
N THR A 132 -18.17 -4.36 16.77
CA THR A 132 -19.14 -3.41 17.34
C THR A 132 -18.90 -3.09 18.81
N THR A 133 -18.10 -3.87 19.51
CA THR A 133 -17.87 -3.70 20.95
C THR A 133 -16.62 -2.89 21.25
N GLU A 134 -16.54 -2.29 22.44
CA GLU A 134 -15.32 -1.60 22.91
C GLU A 134 -14.11 -2.54 22.99
N LYS A 135 -14.38 -3.83 23.28
CA LYS A 135 -13.35 -4.86 23.30
C LYS A 135 -12.79 -5.07 21.90
N ASP A 136 -13.66 -5.20 20.89
CA ASP A 136 -13.23 -5.35 19.49
C ASP A 136 -12.39 -4.16 19.06
N LEU A 137 -12.82 -2.93 19.39
CA LEU A 137 -12.05 -1.72 19.10
C LEU A 137 -10.67 -1.73 19.76
N ALA A 138 -10.55 -2.23 20.99
CA ALA A 138 -9.27 -2.34 21.69
C ALA A 138 -8.36 -3.42 21.08
N GLU A 139 -8.93 -4.51 20.55
CA GLU A 139 -8.19 -5.55 19.82
C GLU A 139 -7.71 -5.02 18.46
N GLU A 140 -8.58 -4.38 17.68
CA GLU A 140 -8.25 -3.75 16.39
C GLU A 140 -7.13 -2.70 16.52
N ARG A 141 -7.15 -1.89 17.59
CA ARG A 141 -6.07 -0.93 17.86
C ARG A 141 -4.72 -1.62 18.10
N LYS A 142 -4.71 -2.76 18.79
CA LYS A 142 -3.49 -3.55 19.03
C LYS A 142 -3.01 -4.21 17.74
N GLU A 143 -3.91 -4.78 16.96
CA GLU A 143 -3.59 -5.38 15.65
C GLU A 143 -3.01 -4.33 14.71
N THR A 144 -3.67 -3.17 14.59
CA THR A 144 -3.18 -2.04 13.76
C THR A 144 -1.81 -1.56 14.23
N PHE A 145 -1.60 -1.42 15.54
CA PHE A 145 -0.31 -0.99 16.09
C PHE A 145 0.81 -2.00 15.82
N ALA A 146 0.55 -3.29 16.05
CA ALA A 146 1.51 -4.35 15.78
C ALA A 146 1.83 -4.46 14.29
N GLY A 147 0.80 -4.40 13.43
CA GLY A 147 0.95 -4.38 11.98
C GLY A 147 1.78 -3.19 11.50
N SER A 148 1.52 -2.00 12.04
CA SER A 148 2.28 -0.78 11.71
C SER A 148 3.76 -0.90 12.11
N ILE A 149 4.08 -1.48 13.26
CA ILE A 149 5.48 -1.73 13.63
C ILE A 149 6.12 -2.72 12.65
N LEU A 150 5.41 -3.80 12.32
CA LEU A 150 5.93 -4.84 11.43
C LEU A 150 6.22 -4.30 10.03
N THR A 151 5.33 -3.51 9.44
CA THR A 151 5.53 -2.91 8.12
C THR A 151 6.70 -1.93 8.11
N GLN A 152 6.87 -1.14 9.18
CA GLN A 152 8.04 -0.26 9.30
C GLN A 152 9.35 -1.05 9.43
N LEU A 153 9.35 -2.19 10.14
CA LEU A 153 10.52 -3.06 10.21
C LEU A 153 10.87 -3.66 8.85
N VAL A 154 9.87 -4.04 8.04
CA VAL A 154 10.07 -4.51 6.66
C VAL A 154 10.69 -3.41 5.80
N MET A 155 10.15 -2.19 5.83
CA MET A 155 10.66 -1.05 5.07
C MET A 155 12.10 -0.68 5.47
N ILE A 156 12.38 -0.60 6.77
CA ILE A 156 13.74 -0.40 7.28
C ILE A 156 14.65 -1.54 6.84
N GLY A 157 14.18 -2.78 6.93
CA GLY A 157 14.88 -3.97 6.50
C GLY A 157 15.30 -3.90 5.03
N ALA A 158 14.39 -3.49 4.15
CA ALA A 158 14.66 -3.34 2.72
C ALA A 158 15.71 -2.25 2.45
N LEU A 159 15.52 -1.06 3.03
CA LEU A 159 16.44 0.07 2.88
C LEU A 159 17.84 -0.25 3.42
N VAL A 160 17.94 -0.82 4.62
CA VAL A 160 19.22 -1.15 5.25
C VAL A 160 19.90 -2.31 4.52
N THR A 161 19.15 -3.33 4.09
CA THR A 161 19.70 -4.42 3.26
C THR A 161 20.34 -3.86 2.02
N LEU A 162 19.61 -3.04 1.25
CA LEU A 162 20.10 -2.48 0.00
C LEU A 162 21.26 -1.51 0.23
N ALA A 163 21.21 -0.67 1.26
CA ALA A 163 22.31 0.22 1.60
C ALA A 163 23.59 -0.55 2.00
N ALA A 164 23.46 -1.66 2.73
CA ALA A 164 24.58 -2.50 3.13
C ALA A 164 25.11 -3.36 1.97
N ALA A 165 24.24 -3.76 1.05
CA ALA A 165 24.55 -4.55 -0.13
C ALA A 165 25.29 -3.76 -1.23
N HIS A 166 25.27 -2.43 -1.15
CA HIS A 166 25.69 -1.57 -2.25
C HIS A 166 27.19 -1.20 -2.21
N PRO A 167 28.05 -1.76 -3.08
CA PRO A 167 29.16 -0.98 -3.61
C PRO A 167 28.59 0.13 -4.51
N ARG A 168 29.20 1.32 -4.52
CA ARG A 168 28.75 2.58 -5.19
C ARG A 168 28.41 2.51 -6.70
N SER A 169 28.23 1.33 -7.30
CA SER A 169 28.15 1.10 -8.76
C SER A 169 26.99 0.22 -9.24
N ILE A 170 26.04 -0.19 -8.38
CA ILE A 170 24.86 -0.97 -8.80
C ILE A 170 23.67 -0.02 -8.97
N ASN A 171 23.11 0.12 -10.17
CA ASN A 171 21.86 0.88 -10.33
C ASN A 171 20.72 0.12 -9.64
N LEU A 172 19.76 0.78 -9.00
CA LEU A 172 18.62 0.15 -8.30
C LEU A 172 17.29 0.45 -9.02
N HIS A 173 17.28 0.30 -10.34
CA HIS A 173 16.14 0.72 -11.17
C HIS A 173 15.21 -0.44 -11.54
N THR A 174 15.58 -1.69 -11.22
CA THR A 174 14.80 -2.88 -11.53
C THR A 174 14.77 -3.86 -10.34
N VAL A 175 13.83 -4.81 -10.39
CA VAL A 175 13.77 -5.90 -9.39
C VAL A 175 14.96 -6.86 -9.56
N GLU A 176 15.49 -7.00 -10.78
CA GLU A 176 16.71 -7.74 -11.04
C GLU A 176 17.92 -7.10 -10.35
N ASP A 177 18.05 -5.77 -10.43
CA ASP A 177 19.10 -5.05 -9.71
C ASP A 177 19.04 -5.29 -8.19
N ILE A 178 17.83 -5.30 -7.62
CA ILE A 178 17.59 -5.57 -6.19
C ILE A 178 18.02 -7.00 -5.84
N ALA A 179 17.67 -7.98 -6.69
CA ALA A 179 18.09 -9.37 -6.51
C ALA A 179 19.61 -9.51 -6.60
N ASP A 180 20.24 -8.88 -7.59
CA ASP A 180 21.68 -8.90 -7.82
C ASP A 180 22.46 -8.25 -6.67
N ALA A 181 21.95 -7.16 -6.11
CA ALA A 181 22.58 -6.48 -4.97
C ALA A 181 22.79 -7.45 -3.78
N ILE A 182 21.84 -8.36 -3.53
CA ILE A 182 21.92 -9.26 -2.38
C ILE A 182 22.64 -10.60 -2.66
N VAL A 183 23.03 -10.87 -3.92
CA VAL A 183 23.78 -12.08 -4.34
C VAL A 183 25.06 -12.34 -3.55
N PRO A 184 25.90 -11.34 -3.21
CA PRO A 184 27.16 -11.61 -2.51
C PRO A 184 27.00 -12.32 -1.16
N VAL A 185 25.84 -12.18 -0.50
CA VAL A 185 25.57 -12.79 0.81
C VAL A 185 24.74 -14.06 0.70
N LEU A 186 23.71 -14.09 -0.16
CA LEU A 186 22.75 -15.19 -0.22
C LEU A 186 22.99 -16.16 -1.39
N GLY A 187 23.78 -15.74 -2.37
CA GLY A 187 24.01 -16.47 -3.62
C GLY A 187 22.85 -16.30 -4.62
N PRO A 188 23.10 -16.60 -5.92
CA PRO A 188 22.19 -16.22 -7.01
C PRO A 188 20.77 -16.78 -6.88
N PHE A 189 20.63 -18.04 -6.48
CA PHE A 189 19.33 -18.69 -6.39
C PHE A 189 18.46 -18.12 -5.27
N TRP A 190 19.02 -18.01 -4.05
CA TRP A 190 18.26 -17.54 -2.89
C TRP A 190 17.92 -16.07 -2.99
N SER A 191 18.83 -15.23 -3.50
CA SER A 191 18.55 -13.82 -3.78
C SER A 191 17.33 -13.66 -4.68
N LYS A 192 17.33 -14.36 -5.81
CA LYS A 192 16.24 -14.33 -6.79
C LYS A 192 14.93 -14.84 -6.17
N LEU A 193 14.95 -15.97 -5.48
CA LEU A 193 13.76 -16.58 -4.87
C LEU A 193 13.13 -15.68 -3.80
N LEU A 194 13.96 -15.16 -2.89
CA LEU A 194 13.51 -14.36 -1.75
C LEU A 194 12.96 -13.00 -2.18
N VAL A 195 13.64 -12.29 -3.09
CA VAL A 195 13.13 -11.03 -3.67
C VAL A 195 11.85 -11.27 -4.44
N SER A 196 11.77 -12.36 -5.20
CA SER A 196 10.54 -12.74 -5.92
C SER A 196 9.38 -12.98 -4.97
N ALA A 197 9.61 -13.72 -3.88
CA ALA A 197 8.59 -14.01 -2.89
C ALA A 197 8.10 -12.72 -2.19
N ALA A 198 9.02 -11.83 -1.82
CA ALA A 198 8.67 -10.55 -1.20
C ALA A 198 7.83 -9.67 -2.14
N PHE A 199 8.26 -9.48 -3.39
CA PHE A 199 7.53 -8.67 -4.36
C PHE A 199 6.17 -9.27 -4.75
N ILE A 200 6.09 -10.58 -5.01
CA ILE A 200 4.80 -11.24 -5.29
C ILE A 200 3.89 -11.14 -4.06
N GLY A 201 4.44 -11.35 -2.87
CA GLY A 201 3.72 -11.31 -1.61
C GLY A 201 3.08 -9.95 -1.34
N GLY A 202 3.91 -8.90 -1.34
CA GLY A 202 3.48 -7.51 -1.17
C GLY A 202 2.47 -7.10 -2.24
N SER A 203 2.80 -7.31 -3.52
CA SER A 203 1.95 -6.85 -4.61
C SER A 203 0.61 -7.56 -4.71
N LEU A 204 0.54 -8.87 -4.49
CA LEU A 204 -0.75 -9.56 -4.48
C LEU A 204 -1.57 -9.18 -3.24
N CYS A 205 -0.95 -9.03 -2.07
CA CYS A 205 -1.62 -8.57 -0.86
C CYS A 205 -2.26 -7.19 -1.10
N ALA A 206 -1.47 -6.21 -1.55
CA ALA A 206 -1.93 -4.86 -1.85
C ALA A 206 -3.00 -4.86 -2.95
N ALA A 207 -2.84 -5.66 -4.03
CA ALA A 207 -3.84 -5.73 -5.09
C ALA A 207 -5.21 -6.20 -4.59
N PHE A 208 -5.27 -7.17 -3.66
CA PHE A 208 -6.53 -7.54 -3.01
C PHE A 208 -7.10 -6.37 -2.21
N VAL A 209 -6.30 -5.73 -1.38
CA VAL A 209 -6.76 -4.63 -0.51
C VAL A 209 -7.27 -3.44 -1.32
N VAL A 210 -6.53 -3.02 -2.34
CA VAL A 210 -6.84 -1.90 -3.23
C VAL A 210 -8.15 -2.12 -4.00
N SER A 211 -8.33 -3.32 -4.56
CA SER A 211 -9.53 -3.65 -5.34
C SER A 211 -10.79 -3.75 -4.46
N LEU A 212 -10.66 -4.25 -3.22
CA LEU A 212 -11.74 -4.24 -2.23
C LEU A 212 -12.08 -2.83 -1.76
N ALA A 213 -11.06 -2.01 -1.47
CA ALA A 213 -11.23 -0.61 -1.05
C ALA A 213 -12.03 0.19 -2.08
N ALA A 214 -11.69 0.07 -3.36
CA ALA A 214 -12.42 0.72 -4.44
C ALA A 214 -13.87 0.25 -4.49
N SER A 215 -14.09 -1.07 -4.45
CA SER A 215 -15.42 -1.67 -4.57
C SER A 215 -16.34 -1.29 -3.42
N TRP A 216 -15.84 -1.32 -2.18
CA TRP A 216 -16.59 -0.87 -1.01
C TRP A 216 -16.88 0.62 -1.05
N SER A 217 -15.90 1.46 -1.43
CA SER A 217 -16.10 2.90 -1.47
C SER A 217 -17.22 3.32 -2.43
N VAL A 218 -17.32 2.66 -3.60
CA VAL A 218 -18.39 2.92 -4.58
C VAL A 218 -19.73 2.49 -4.02
N CYS A 219 -19.81 1.32 -3.40
CA CYS A 219 -21.06 0.84 -2.82
C CYS A 219 -21.52 1.76 -1.67
N GLU A 220 -20.61 2.16 -0.78
CA GLU A 220 -20.87 3.08 0.32
C GLU A 220 -21.32 4.47 -0.17
N ALA A 221 -20.66 5.04 -1.18
CA ALA A 221 -21.01 6.35 -1.74
C ALA A 221 -22.40 6.37 -2.39
N MET A 222 -22.81 5.23 -2.98
CA MET A 222 -24.15 5.06 -3.54
C MET A 222 -25.24 4.84 -2.49
N ALA A 223 -24.88 4.68 -1.20
CA ALA A 223 -25.79 4.40 -0.10
C ALA A 223 -26.75 3.22 -0.41
N LEU A 224 -26.26 2.23 -1.14
CA LEU A 224 -27.05 1.08 -1.55
C LEU A 224 -26.97 0.02 -0.46
N ASP A 225 -28.04 -0.22 0.30
CA ASP A 225 -28.18 -1.34 1.24
C ASP A 225 -27.97 -2.74 0.60
N VAL A 226 -27.79 -2.79 -0.72
CA VAL A 226 -27.69 -4.02 -1.51
C VAL A 226 -26.27 -4.57 -1.40
N ALA A 227 -26.10 -5.59 -0.54
CA ALA A 227 -25.00 -6.56 -0.57
C ALA A 227 -23.60 -5.95 -0.75
N HIS A 228 -23.16 -5.17 0.24
CA HIS A 228 -21.79 -4.63 0.35
C HIS A 228 -20.70 -5.67 0.60
N SER A 229 -21.05 -6.96 0.70
CA SER A 229 -20.11 -7.98 1.16
C SER A 229 -19.61 -8.82 0.00
N LEU A 230 -18.30 -9.06 0.03
CA LEU A 230 -17.64 -10.10 -0.74
C LEU A 230 -18.24 -11.49 -0.49
N ASP A 231 -18.94 -11.69 0.63
CA ASP A 231 -19.60 -12.95 0.96
C ASP A 231 -20.92 -13.18 0.19
N GLU A 232 -21.41 -12.18 -0.54
CA GLU A 232 -22.57 -12.34 -1.42
C GLU A 232 -22.13 -12.76 -2.84
N PRO A 233 -22.90 -13.63 -3.52
CA PRO A 233 -22.57 -14.06 -4.87
C PRO A 233 -22.63 -12.89 -5.88
N PRO A 234 -21.88 -12.96 -7.00
CA PRO A 234 -21.84 -11.90 -8.01
C PRO A 234 -23.20 -11.47 -8.56
N SER A 235 -24.18 -12.37 -8.58
CA SER A 235 -25.56 -12.06 -9.01
C SER A 235 -26.30 -11.11 -8.07
N LYS A 236 -25.92 -11.04 -6.79
CA LYS A 236 -26.54 -10.20 -5.77
C LYS A 236 -25.77 -8.90 -5.50
N ALA A 237 -24.47 -8.89 -5.78
CA ALA A 237 -23.61 -7.72 -5.62
C ALA A 237 -22.95 -7.27 -6.95
N PRO A 238 -23.72 -7.07 -8.04
CA PRO A 238 -23.15 -6.84 -9.37
C PRO A 238 -22.31 -5.56 -9.45
N LEU A 239 -22.65 -4.55 -8.66
CA LEU A 239 -21.89 -3.29 -8.59
C LEU A 239 -20.52 -3.49 -7.92
N PHE A 240 -20.48 -4.22 -6.81
CA PHE A 240 -19.26 -4.51 -6.07
C PHE A 240 -18.27 -5.26 -6.98
N TYR A 241 -18.70 -6.40 -7.55
CA TYR A 241 -17.85 -7.17 -8.46
C TYR A 241 -17.55 -6.39 -9.74
N GLY A 242 -18.50 -5.62 -10.27
CA GLY A 242 -18.28 -4.77 -11.45
C GLY A 242 -17.17 -3.73 -11.22
N CYS A 243 -17.17 -3.06 -10.06
CA CYS A 243 -16.12 -2.11 -9.69
C CYS A 243 -14.77 -2.82 -9.49
N PHE A 244 -14.77 -3.94 -8.78
CA PHE A 244 -13.60 -4.80 -8.59
C PHE A 244 -12.94 -5.17 -9.93
N PHE A 245 -13.73 -5.68 -10.88
CA PHE A 245 -13.25 -6.02 -12.22
C PHE A 245 -12.76 -4.80 -13.00
N ALA A 246 -13.47 -3.68 -12.91
CA ALA A 246 -13.10 -2.46 -13.61
C ALA A 246 -11.72 -1.95 -13.16
N VAL A 247 -11.44 -1.92 -11.85
CA VAL A 247 -10.14 -1.48 -11.31
C VAL A 247 -9.01 -2.37 -11.82
N ILE A 248 -9.19 -3.69 -11.82
CA ILE A 248 -8.18 -4.63 -12.32
C ILE A 248 -7.96 -4.44 -13.83
N VAL A 249 -9.04 -4.41 -14.62
CA VAL A 249 -8.94 -4.27 -16.08
C VAL A 249 -8.29 -2.94 -16.47
N LEU A 250 -8.64 -1.85 -15.79
CA LEU A 250 -8.05 -0.54 -16.03
C LEU A 250 -6.56 -0.53 -15.63
N GLY A 251 -6.20 -1.13 -14.49
CA GLY A 251 -4.80 -1.26 -14.08
C GLY A 251 -3.97 -2.06 -15.09
N VAL A 252 -4.51 -3.20 -15.57
CA VAL A 252 -3.89 -3.99 -16.65
C VAL A 252 -3.72 -3.15 -17.92
N PHE A 253 -4.77 -2.42 -18.33
CA PHE A 253 -4.73 -1.60 -19.54
C PHE A 253 -3.67 -0.50 -19.47
N VAL A 254 -3.58 0.21 -18.34
CA VAL A 254 -2.55 1.23 -18.12
C VAL A 254 -1.15 0.60 -18.15
N LEU A 255 -0.95 -0.55 -17.51
CA LEU A 255 0.35 -1.20 -17.48
C LEU A 255 0.82 -1.70 -18.85
N LEU A 256 -0.10 -2.25 -19.66
CA LEU A 256 0.17 -2.72 -21.02
C LEU A 256 0.47 -1.59 -22.02
N SER A 257 0.27 -0.32 -21.64
CA SER A 257 0.64 0.82 -22.48
C SER A 257 2.15 1.02 -22.66
N GLY A 258 2.99 0.25 -21.93
CA GLY A 258 4.45 0.24 -22.08
C GLY A 258 5.19 1.26 -21.23
N VAL A 259 4.52 1.91 -20.28
CA VAL A 259 5.14 2.85 -19.35
C VAL A 259 6.13 2.11 -18.43
N SER A 260 7.24 2.77 -18.09
CA SER A 260 8.21 2.26 -17.11
C SER A 260 7.54 2.08 -15.75
N TYR A 261 7.46 0.84 -15.28
CA TYR A 261 6.80 0.52 -14.02
C TYR A 261 7.45 1.18 -12.80
N VAL A 262 8.78 1.20 -12.70
CA VAL A 262 9.44 1.86 -11.54
C VAL A 262 9.15 3.36 -11.48
N LYS A 263 9.21 4.07 -12.60
CA LYS A 263 8.87 5.50 -12.64
C LYS A 263 7.40 5.74 -12.35
N LEU A 264 6.53 4.85 -12.84
CA LEU A 264 5.10 4.92 -12.63
C LEU A 264 4.78 4.68 -11.14
N SER A 265 5.34 3.65 -10.51
CA SER A 265 5.22 3.39 -9.07
C SER A 265 5.68 4.59 -8.26
N VAL A 266 6.89 5.11 -8.47
CA VAL A 266 7.38 6.31 -7.74
C VAL A 266 6.43 7.51 -7.90
N PHE A 267 5.84 7.68 -9.09
CA PHE A 267 4.85 8.72 -9.33
C PHE A 267 3.54 8.48 -8.57
N ILE A 268 3.02 7.24 -8.59
CA ILE A 268 1.82 6.84 -7.87
C ILE A 268 2.02 7.02 -6.37
N GLU A 269 3.13 6.54 -5.81
CA GLU A 269 3.43 6.73 -4.39
C GLU A 269 3.55 8.22 -4.03
N SER A 270 4.13 9.04 -4.90
CA SER A 270 4.18 10.49 -4.69
C SER A 270 2.77 11.11 -4.69
N LEU A 271 1.89 10.61 -5.56
CA LEU A 271 0.50 11.05 -5.64
C LEU A 271 -0.25 10.67 -4.37
N ASP A 272 -0.09 9.45 -3.86
CA ASP A 272 -0.68 8.99 -2.60
C ASP A 272 -0.28 9.92 -1.46
N GLY A 273 1.02 10.28 -1.39
CA GLY A 273 1.54 11.30 -0.48
C GLY A 273 0.83 12.66 -0.61
N ALA A 274 0.59 13.12 -1.84
CA ALA A 274 -0.13 14.37 -2.08
C ALA A 274 -1.62 14.30 -1.70
N LEU A 275 -2.21 13.11 -1.65
CA LEU A 275 -3.62 12.87 -1.31
C LEU A 275 -3.84 12.62 0.20
N VAL A 276 -2.79 12.30 0.97
CA VAL A 276 -2.82 12.17 2.45
C VAL A 276 -3.61 13.29 3.15
N PRO A 277 -3.43 14.59 2.82
CA PRO A 277 -4.12 15.68 3.52
C PRO A 277 -5.64 15.58 3.42
N PHE A 278 -6.15 15.08 2.29
CA PHE A 278 -7.58 14.90 2.09
C PHE A 278 -8.08 13.69 2.90
N ALA A 279 -7.38 12.57 2.80
CA ALA A 279 -7.77 11.33 3.48
C ALA A 279 -7.76 11.49 5.01
N VAL A 280 -6.63 11.92 5.54
CA VAL A 280 -6.41 12.11 6.98
C VAL A 280 -7.19 13.32 7.49
N GLY A 281 -7.34 14.36 6.67
CA GLY A 281 -8.16 15.53 7.00
C GLY A 281 -9.63 15.16 7.20
N PHE A 282 -10.22 14.40 6.28
CA PHE A 282 -11.60 13.91 6.44
C PHE A 282 -11.74 12.98 7.65
N LEU A 283 -10.77 12.09 7.89
CA LEU A 283 -10.76 11.22 9.07
C LEU A 283 -10.69 12.03 10.37
N PHE A 284 -9.87 13.08 10.43
CA PHE A 284 -9.75 13.95 11.59
C PHE A 284 -11.05 14.74 11.84
N LEU A 285 -11.66 15.27 10.79
CA LEU A 285 -12.94 15.98 10.89
C LEU A 285 -14.07 15.03 11.32
N LEU A 286 -14.09 13.79 10.82
CA LEU A 286 -15.06 12.77 11.24
C LEU A 286 -14.88 12.40 12.71
N SER A 287 -13.64 12.10 13.12
CA SER A 287 -13.30 11.65 14.49
C SER A 287 -13.51 12.73 15.55
N THR A 288 -13.51 14.01 15.18
CA THR A 288 -13.69 15.14 16.10
C THR A 288 -15.03 15.87 15.93
N GLY A 289 -15.78 15.53 14.89
CA GLY A 289 -17.00 16.22 14.48
C GLY A 289 -18.26 15.68 15.15
N GLU A 290 -19.37 16.35 14.87
CA GLU A 290 -20.67 16.00 15.46
C GLU A 290 -21.31 14.76 14.83
N ALA A 291 -20.75 14.26 13.73
CA ALA A 291 -21.21 13.06 13.05
C ALA A 291 -21.06 11.78 13.89
N LEU A 292 -20.15 11.77 14.87
CA LEU A 292 -20.00 10.68 15.83
C LEU A 292 -20.73 10.98 17.15
N PRO A 293 -21.20 9.95 17.89
CA PRO A 293 -21.68 10.10 19.26
C PRO A 293 -20.63 10.73 20.17
N PRO A 294 -21.00 11.57 21.15
CA PRO A 294 -20.04 12.26 22.03
C PRO A 294 -19.02 11.33 22.71
N GLU A 295 -19.42 10.10 23.02
CA GLU A 295 -18.61 9.07 23.68
C GLU A 295 -17.49 8.53 22.77
N ALA A 296 -17.70 8.55 21.46
CA ALA A 296 -16.75 8.06 20.46
C ALA A 296 -15.84 9.16 19.91
N ARG A 297 -16.10 10.43 20.22
CA ARG A 297 -15.33 11.57 19.70
C ARG A 297 -13.95 11.64 20.33
N VAL A 298 -12.97 11.99 19.51
CA VAL A 298 -11.64 12.36 19.99
C VAL A 298 -11.70 13.76 20.60
N VAL A 299 -11.44 13.85 21.90
CA VAL A 299 -11.50 15.11 22.68
C VAL A 299 -10.21 15.37 23.46
N GLY A 300 -10.09 16.59 23.99
CA GLY A 300 -8.99 16.99 24.88
C GLY A 300 -7.62 16.94 24.21
N VAL A 301 -6.59 16.56 24.98
CA VAL A 301 -5.18 16.52 24.55
C VAL A 301 -4.97 15.59 23.34
N HIS A 302 -5.71 14.47 23.29
CA HIS A 302 -5.61 13.51 22.19
C HIS A 302 -5.98 14.13 20.84
N LYS A 303 -7.00 14.99 20.80
CA LYS A 303 -7.39 15.72 19.59
C LYS A 303 -6.27 16.61 19.07
N TYR A 304 -5.63 17.38 19.97
CA TYR A 304 -4.54 18.27 19.58
C TYR A 304 -3.30 17.48 19.13
N ALA A 305 -2.96 16.40 19.82
CA ALA A 305 -1.86 15.53 19.43
C ALA A 305 -2.06 14.96 18.01
N LEU A 306 -3.25 14.41 17.73
CA LEU A 306 -3.58 13.91 16.39
C LEU A 306 -3.56 15.02 15.34
N GLY A 307 -4.11 16.20 15.64
CA GLY A 307 -4.09 17.34 14.74
C GLY A 307 -2.67 17.78 14.38
N VAL A 308 -1.75 17.79 15.36
CA VAL A 308 -0.33 18.10 15.12
C VAL A 308 0.35 17.02 14.28
N ILE A 309 0.15 15.74 14.60
CA ILE A 309 0.71 14.62 13.83
C ILE A 309 0.24 14.67 12.37
N PHE A 310 -1.07 14.76 12.16
CA PHE A 310 -1.66 14.83 10.83
C PHE A 310 -1.26 16.08 10.07
N GLY A 311 -1.14 17.22 10.76
CA GLY A 311 -0.62 18.46 10.19
C GLY A 311 0.84 18.33 9.74
N MET A 312 1.69 17.73 10.56
CA MET A 312 3.09 17.46 10.19
C MET A 312 3.19 16.50 9.01
N CYS A 313 2.44 15.40 9.02
CA CYS A 313 2.39 14.46 7.89
C CYS A 313 1.93 15.17 6.60
N THR A 314 0.90 15.99 6.68
CA THR A 314 0.39 16.80 5.56
C THR A 314 1.44 17.75 5.00
N VAL A 315 2.11 18.51 5.89
CA VAL A 315 3.13 19.49 5.49
C VAL A 315 4.34 18.78 4.87
N LEU A 316 4.78 17.67 5.45
CA LEU A 316 5.89 16.89 4.93
C LEU A 316 5.55 16.26 3.59
N ALA A 317 4.40 15.60 3.47
CA ALA A 317 4.01 14.92 2.24
C ALA A 317 3.78 15.92 1.08
N LEU A 318 3.03 17.01 1.31
CA LEU A 318 2.85 18.05 0.29
C LEU A 318 4.14 18.82 -0.01
N GLY A 319 4.90 19.17 1.03
CA GLY A 319 6.13 19.95 0.88
C GLY A 319 7.18 19.20 0.06
N THR A 320 7.37 17.91 0.35
CA THR A 320 8.31 17.05 -0.39
C THR A 320 7.80 16.72 -1.79
N ALA A 321 6.50 16.50 -1.99
CA ALA A 321 5.93 16.29 -3.32
C ALA A 321 6.04 17.55 -4.21
N VAL A 322 5.75 18.73 -3.69
CA VAL A 322 5.89 19.98 -4.47
C VAL A 322 7.36 20.25 -4.77
N TYR A 323 8.24 20.16 -3.78
CA TYR A 323 9.67 20.42 -3.98
C TYR A 323 10.32 19.41 -4.92
N GLY A 324 10.05 18.11 -4.76
CA GLY A 324 10.66 17.06 -5.57
C GLY A 324 10.25 17.07 -7.05
N TYR A 325 9.15 17.74 -7.42
CA TYR A 325 8.69 17.85 -8.81
C TYR A 325 8.90 19.24 -9.44
N PHE A 326 8.96 20.30 -8.64
CA PHE A 326 9.03 21.69 -9.13
C PHE A 326 10.27 22.49 -8.66
N GLY A 327 11.08 21.94 -7.75
CA GLY A 327 12.33 22.54 -7.25
C GLY A 327 13.55 22.02 -7.97
#